data_AF-R6QZV3-F1
#
_entry.id   AF-R6QZV3-F1
#
_cell.length_a   1.000
_cell.length_b   1.000
_cell.length_c   1.000
_cell.angle_alpha   90.00
_cell.angle_beta   90.00
_cell.angle_gamma   90.00
#
_symmetry.space_group_name_H-M   'P 1'
#
loop_
_entity.id
_entity.type
_entity.pdbx_description
1 polymer ?
#
loop_
_entity_poly.entity_id
_entity_poly.type
_entity_poly.pdbx_seq_one_letter_code
_entity_poly.pdbx_strand_id
1 'polypeptide(L)'
;MAKKKEPIWATNKRGRRVRLLRPDEKSRKYATELKRKVRLTNTGEPKTDRNGVALGLTKEARAFRAGYLQARKDNTNLYNWKKAHRRSRRSKNA
;
A
#
# COMPACT_ATOMS: atom_id res chain seq x y z
N MET A 1 21.26 4.55 -1.30
CA MET A 1 20.02 3.84 -0.92
C MET A 1 19.16 4.77 -0.09
N ALA A 2 17.86 4.95 -0.39
CA ALA A 2 17.00 5.79 0.44
C ALA A 2 16.90 5.19 1.86
N LYS A 3 17.06 6.01 2.91
CA LYS A 3 16.93 5.57 4.30
C LYS A 3 15.58 4.88 4.50
N LYS A 4 15.57 3.67 5.10
CA LYS A 4 14.33 3.01 5.51
C LYS A 4 13.63 3.95 6.48
N LYS A 5 12.36 4.26 6.21
CA LYS A 5 11.55 5.08 7.10
C LYS A 5 11.04 4.19 8.23
N GLU A 6 11.20 4.63 9.47
CA GLU A 6 10.74 3.91 10.67
C GLU A 6 9.25 3.56 10.61
N PRO A 7 8.82 2.42 11.20
CA PRO A 7 7.42 2.05 11.26
C PRO A 7 6.62 2.98 12.17
N ILE A 8 5.41 3.34 11.73
CA ILE A 8 4.52 4.21 12.50
C ILE A 8 3.66 3.33 13.42
N TRP A 9 3.69 3.62 14.72
CA TRP A 9 2.88 2.96 15.73
C TRP A 9 1.94 3.98 16.37
N ALA A 10 0.70 3.56 16.61
CA ALA A 10 -0.29 4.38 17.29
C ALA A 10 -1.05 3.53 18.33
N THR A 11 -1.54 4.16 19.38
CA THR A 11 -2.43 3.52 20.35
C THR A 11 -3.87 3.75 19.90
N ASN A 12 -4.64 2.67 19.76
CA ASN A 12 -6.06 2.79 19.43
C ASN A 12 -6.90 3.17 20.65
N LYS A 13 -8.18 3.48 20.46
CA LYS A 13 -9.13 3.83 21.54
C LYS A 13 -9.26 2.76 22.65
N ARG A 14 -8.80 1.53 22.40
CA ARG A 14 -8.83 0.40 23.36
C ARG A 14 -7.48 0.19 24.06
N GLY A 15 -6.57 1.16 23.98
CA GLY A 15 -5.23 1.08 24.58
C GLY A 15 -4.26 0.14 23.84
N ARG A 16 -4.64 -0.44 22.70
CA ARG A 16 -3.78 -1.39 21.97
C ARG A 16 -2.86 -0.67 21.00
N ARG A 17 -1.58 -1.05 21.01
CA ARG A 17 -0.58 -0.58 20.05
C ARG A 17 -0.83 -1.22 18.68
N VAL A 18 -1.04 -0.40 17.65
CA VAL A 18 -1.31 -0.82 16.27
C VAL A 18 -0.30 -0.21 15.31
N ARG A 19 0.13 -1.00 14.33
CA ARG A 19 0.99 -0.52 13.24
C ARG A 19 0.15 0.18 12.18
N LEU A 20 0.48 1.43 11.89
CA LEU A 20 -0.07 2.18 10.77
C LEU A 20 0.80 1.99 9.53
N LEU A 21 0.15 1.81 8.37
CA LEU A 21 0.84 1.64 7.10
C LEU A 21 0.83 2.95 6.33
N ARG A 22 2.00 3.34 5.85
CA ARG A 22 2.11 4.37 4.82
C ARG A 22 1.56 3.88 3.48
N PRO A 23 1.23 4.78 2.54
CA PRO A 23 0.71 4.39 1.22
C PRO A 23 1.60 3.40 0.46
N ASP A 24 2.93 3.53 0.54
CA ASP A 24 3.88 2.60 -0.08
C ASP A 24 3.87 1.22 0.59
N GLU A 25 3.83 1.17 1.92
CA GLU A 25 3.75 -0.09 2.67
C GLU A 25 2.42 -0.80 2.46
N LYS A 26 1.32 -0.03 2.38
CA LYS A 26 -0.01 -0.53 2.06
C LYS A 26 -0.05 -1.13 0.65
N SER A 27 0.59 -0.48 -0.32
CA SER A 27 0.73 -1.00 -1.68
C SER A 27 1.52 -2.31 -1.71
N ARG A 28 2.67 -2.38 -1.01
CA ARG A 28 3.46 -3.62 -0.89
C ARG A 28 2.66 -4.75 -0.25
N LYS A 29 1.95 -4.47 0.85
CA LYS A 29 1.07 -5.44 1.50
C LYS A 29 0.02 -5.97 0.52
N TYR A 30 -0.69 -5.09 -0.17
CA TYR A 30 -1.76 -5.50 -1.09
C TYR A 30 -1.24 -6.31 -2.28
N ALA A 31 -0.08 -5.96 -2.82
CA ALA A 31 0.58 -6.75 -3.86
C ALA A 31 0.93 -8.16 -3.36
N THR A 32 1.48 -8.28 -2.14
CA THR A 32 1.79 -9.57 -1.53
C THR A 32 0.53 -10.39 -1.23
N GLU A 33 -0.52 -9.75 -0.70
CA GLU A 33 -1.81 -10.40 -0.44
C GLU A 33 -2.42 -10.95 -1.74
N LEU A 34 -2.40 -10.18 -2.84
CA LEU A 34 -2.87 -10.64 -4.14
C LEU A 34 -2.05 -11.81 -4.70
N LYS A 35 -0.72 -11.75 -4.58
CA LYS A 35 0.19 -12.81 -5.04
C LYS A 35 -0.03 -14.12 -4.26
N ARG A 36 -0.19 -14.03 -2.94
CA ARG A 36 -0.33 -15.18 -2.06
C ARG A 36 -1.78 -15.64 -1.85
N LYS A 37 -2.76 -14.87 -2.32
CA LYS A 37 -4.21 -15.10 -2.13
C LYS A 37 -4.66 -15.19 -0.66
N VAL A 38 -3.90 -14.62 0.26
CA VAL A 38 -4.18 -14.62 1.72
C VAL A 38 -4.23 -13.20 2.28
N ARG A 39 -4.97 -13.02 3.37
CA ARG A 39 -5.01 -11.76 4.14
C ARG A 39 -3.81 -11.69 5.07
N LEU A 40 -3.18 -10.52 5.14
CA LEU A 40 -2.06 -10.25 6.04
C LEU A 40 -2.43 -9.21 7.11
N THR A 41 -1.75 -9.26 8.25
CA THR A 41 -1.72 -8.20 9.26
C THR A 41 -0.95 -6.98 8.75
N ASN A 42 -0.86 -5.90 9.52
CA ASN A 42 -0.02 -4.76 9.14
C ASN A 42 1.47 -5.03 9.40
N THR A 43 1.80 -6.08 10.16
CA THR A 43 3.17 -6.59 10.37
C THR A 43 3.64 -7.50 9.25
N GLY A 44 2.71 -8.08 8.47
CA GLY A 44 3.02 -8.93 7.32
C GLY A 44 2.77 -10.41 7.55
N GLU A 45 2.25 -10.77 8.71
CA GLU A 45 1.88 -12.15 9.07
C GLU A 45 0.51 -12.51 8.49
N PRO A 46 0.26 -13.79 8.15
CA PRO A 46 -1.07 -14.26 7.78
C PRO A 46 -2.10 -13.95 8.87
N LYS A 47 -3.26 -13.42 8.47
CA LYS A 47 -4.40 -13.39 9.38
C LYS A 47 -4.99 -14.78 9.45
N THR A 48 -5.14 -15.31 10.65
CA THR A 48 -5.70 -16.64 10.88
C THR A 48 -7.13 -16.55 11.43
N ASP A 49 -7.89 -17.63 11.25
CA ASP A 49 -9.13 -17.86 11.98
C ASP A 49 -8.88 -18.41 13.39
N ARG A 50 -9.94 -18.85 14.07
CA ARG A 50 -9.86 -19.42 15.43
C ARG A 50 -9.10 -20.75 15.48
N ASN A 51 -8.97 -21.45 14.36
CA ASN A 51 -8.31 -22.74 14.23
C ASN A 51 -6.87 -22.60 13.72
N GLY A 52 -6.36 -21.38 13.57
CA GLY A 52 -5.02 -21.11 13.05
C GLY A 52 -4.91 -21.17 11.52
N VAL A 53 -6.02 -21.32 10.79
CA VAL A 53 -6.00 -21.42 9.33
C VAL A 53 -5.95 -20.02 8.71
N ALA A 54 -5.04 -19.81 7.75
CA ALA A 54 -4.88 -18.53 7.08
C ALA A 54 -6.16 -18.13 6.32
N LEU A 55 -6.64 -16.93 6.58
CA LEU A 55 -7.81 -16.36 5.93
C LEU A 55 -7.50 -15.99 4.49
N GLY A 56 -8.20 -16.64 3.55
CA GLY A 56 -8.15 -16.32 2.14
C GLY A 56 -8.68 -14.91 1.81
N LEU A 57 -8.33 -14.42 0.62
CA LEU A 57 -8.94 -13.22 0.06
C LEU A 57 -10.29 -13.53 -0.57
N THR A 58 -11.34 -12.86 -0.11
CA THR A 58 -12.64 -12.86 -0.79
C THR A 58 -12.54 -12.15 -2.15
N LYS A 59 -13.54 -12.34 -3.02
CA LYS A 59 -13.59 -11.72 -4.34
C LYS A 59 -13.57 -10.18 -4.25
N GLU A 60 -14.35 -9.63 -3.33
CA GLU A 60 -14.47 -8.19 -3.06
C GLU A 60 -13.14 -7.64 -2.52
N ALA A 61 -12.54 -8.38 -1.57
CA ALA A 61 -11.25 -8.03 -0.99
C ALA A 61 -10.14 -7.99 -2.05
N ARG A 62 -10.16 -8.92 -3.01
CA ARG A 62 -9.23 -8.98 -4.14
C ARG A 62 -9.45 -7.80 -5.10
N ALA A 63 -10.70 -7.53 -5.48
CA ALA A 63 -11.06 -6.41 -6.36
C ALA A 63 -10.60 -5.07 -5.76
N PHE A 64 -10.88 -4.83 -4.49
CA PHE A 64 -10.45 -3.61 -3.79
C PHE A 64 -8.93 -3.42 -3.81
N ARG A 65 -8.15 -4.49 -3.57
CA ARG A 65 -6.69 -4.43 -3.58
C ARG A 65 -6.14 -4.13 -4.96
N ALA A 66 -6.67 -4.79 -5.99
CA ALA A 66 -6.28 -4.54 -7.36
C ALA A 66 -6.58 -3.08 -7.77
N GLY A 67 -7.81 -2.61 -7.48
CA GLY A 67 -8.21 -1.23 -7.75
C GLY A 67 -7.34 -0.20 -7.02
N TYR A 68 -6.99 -0.47 -5.76
CA TYR A 68 -6.07 0.40 -5.01
C TYR A 68 -4.69 0.49 -5.70
N LEU A 69 -4.09 -0.64 -6.08
CA LEU A 69 -2.78 -0.64 -6.75
C LEU A 69 -2.81 0.07 -8.10
N GLN A 70 -3.89 -0.14 -8.87
CA GLN A 70 -4.11 0.55 -10.13
C GLN A 70 -4.17 2.07 -9.93
N ALA A 71 -5.01 2.54 -8.99
CA ALA A 71 -5.11 3.97 -8.69
C ALA A 71 -3.78 4.59 -8.23
N ARG A 72 -2.95 3.83 -7.48
CA ARG A 72 -1.60 4.30 -7.10
C ARG A 72 -0.69 4.46 -8.32
N LYS A 73 -0.72 3.51 -9.26
CA LYS A 73 0.04 3.57 -10.51
C LYS A 73 -0.39 4.77 -11.36
N ASP A 74 -1.69 4.97 -11.54
CA ASP A 74 -2.23 6.04 -12.38
C ASP A 74 -1.86 7.43 -11.83
N ASN A 75 -1.96 7.61 -10.52
CA ASN A 75 -1.53 8.83 -9.86
C ASN A 75 -0.02 9.11 -10.03
N THR A 76 0.83 8.07 -9.96
CA THR A 76 2.27 8.23 -10.23
C THR A 76 2.55 8.60 -11.69
N ASN A 77 1.86 7.98 -12.64
CA ASN A 77 2.00 8.30 -14.06
C ASN A 77 1.61 9.76 -14.34
N LEU A 78 0.47 10.20 -13.81
CA LEU A 78 0.01 11.58 -13.93
C LEU A 78 1.02 12.58 -13.33
N TYR A 79 1.54 12.29 -12.14
CA TYR A 79 2.56 13.14 -11.52
C TYR A 79 3.82 13.26 -12.38
N ASN A 80 4.32 12.13 -12.90
CA ASN A 80 5.49 12.10 -13.77
C ASN A 80 5.25 12.89 -15.06
N TRP A 81 4.08 12.73 -15.67
CA TRP A 81 3.67 13.51 -16.84
C TRP A 81 3.67 15.01 -16.54
N LYS A 82 3.00 15.45 -15.46
CA LYS A 82 2.98 16.87 -15.04
C LYS A 82 4.38 17.41 -14.79
N LYS A 83 5.23 16.63 -14.13
CA LYS A 83 6.62 17.00 -13.81
C LYS A 83 7.45 17.18 -15.09
N ALA A 84 7.31 16.28 -16.06
CA ALA A 84 7.99 16.38 -17.36
C ALA A 84 7.53 17.62 -18.15
N HIS A 85 6.22 17.85 -18.22
CA HIS A 85 5.64 19.00 -18.92
C HIS A 85 6.03 20.34 -18.28
N ARG A 86 6.12 20.40 -16.95
CA ARG A 86 6.60 21.61 -16.27
C ARG A 86 8.06 21.89 -16.59
N ARG A 87 8.91 20.86 -16.68
CA ARG A 87 10.33 21.02 -17.04
C ARG A 87 10.48 21.53 -18.47
N SER A 88 9.75 20.95 -19.43
CA SER A 88 9.81 21.38 -20.83
C SER A 88 9.28 22.81 -21.04
N ARG A 89 8.27 23.24 -20.28
CA ARG A 89 7.81 24.64 -20.30
C ARG A 89 8.86 25.59 -19.73
N ARG A 90 9.54 25.21 -18.64
CA ARG A 90 10.59 26.04 -18.02
C ARG A 90 11.81 26.20 -18.93
N SER A 91 12.18 25.18 -19.70
CA SER A 91 13.30 25.26 -20.66
C SER A 91 12.99 26.01 -21.94
N LYS A 92 11.71 26.27 -22.26
CA LYS A 92 11.30 27.09 -23.41
C LYS A 92 11.21 28.58 -23.11
N ASN A 93 11.12 28.93 -21.82
CA ASN A 93 10.99 30.31 -21.33
C ASN A 93 12.29 30.82 -20.66
N ALA A 94 13.38 30.05 -20.75
CA ALA A 94 14.71 30.37 -20.26
C ALA A 94 15.65 30.43 -21.45
#